data_AF-A0A0K1NM12-F1
#
_entry.id   AF-A0A0K1NM12-F1
#
_cell.length_a   1.000
_cell.length_b   1.000
_cell.length_c   1.000
_cell.angle_alpha   90.00
_cell.angle_beta   90.00
_cell.angle_gamma   90.00
#
_symmetry.space_group_name_H-M   'P 1'
#
loop_
_entity.id
_entity.type
_entity.pdbx_description
1 polymer ?
#
loop_
_entity_poly.entity_id
_entity_poly.type
_entity_poly.pdbx_seq_one_letter_code
_entity_poly.pdbx_strand_id
1 'polypeptide(L)'
;MKRLKRILTCIILTVLASLTTRAQTLCVIDGTPLPDSLLHVTIDEMRSDSAKQIVSHRLGFIPPQAIESIQTFSAEEQIKQAENITFCKPPKDIIIIRTNSFAELQWVINGKLKKSRKKLTIIDYKLSPQCIMEALPRRIKPTDIVSANILTYTNDPRKEKHPTIVIKTKHKPISANE
;
A
#
# COMPACT_ATOMS: atom_id res chain seq x y z
N MET A 1 -2.76 47.64 21.59
CA MET A 1 -2.08 46.33 21.75
C MET A 1 -3.01 45.13 22.00
N LYS A 2 -3.99 45.18 22.91
CA LYS A 2 -4.81 43.99 23.27
C LYS A 2 -5.66 43.42 22.13
N ARG A 3 -6.18 44.27 21.22
CA ARG A 3 -7.01 43.86 20.07
C ARG A 3 -6.23 43.10 19.00
N LEU A 4 -5.01 43.55 18.68
CA LEU A 4 -4.12 42.91 17.70
C LEU A 4 -3.67 41.52 18.17
N LYS A 5 -3.33 41.39 19.47
CA LYS A 5 -2.99 40.08 20.06
C LYS A 5 -4.15 39.09 19.94
N ARG A 6 -5.39 39.52 20.24
CA ARG A 6 -6.59 38.68 20.15
C ARG A 6 -6.89 38.24 18.71
N ILE A 7 -6.72 39.14 17.73
CA ILE A 7 -6.87 38.81 16.30
C ILE A 7 -5.83 37.78 15.87
N LEU A 8 -4.56 37.97 16.26
CA LEU A 8 -3.49 37.03 15.93
C LEU A 8 -3.73 35.64 16.55
N THR A 9 -4.19 35.58 17.81
CA THR A 9 -4.57 34.32 18.46
C THR A 9 -5.73 33.63 17.75
N CYS A 10 -6.74 34.39 17.29
CA CYS A 10 -7.84 33.84 16.49
C CYS A 10 -7.37 33.29 15.15
N ILE A 11 -6.46 33.97 14.44
CA ILE A 11 -5.89 33.49 13.17
C ILE A 11 -5.07 32.22 13.40
N ILE A 12 -4.25 32.17 14.45
CA ILE A 12 -3.48 30.97 14.79
C ILE A 12 -4.42 29.82 15.14
N LEU A 13 -5.48 30.07 15.91
CA LEU A 13 -6.47 29.04 16.26
C LEU A 13 -7.25 28.55 15.03
N THR A 14 -7.62 29.40 14.07
CA THR A 14 -8.32 28.96 12.85
C THR A 14 -7.39 28.22 11.89
N VAL A 15 -6.12 28.61 11.80
CA VAL A 15 -5.10 27.88 11.03
C VAL A 15 -4.80 26.53 11.69
N LEU A 16 -4.64 26.49 13.02
CA LEU A 16 -4.40 25.26 13.77
C LEU A 16 -5.62 24.32 13.73
N ALA A 17 -6.84 24.87 13.85
CA ALA A 17 -8.08 24.12 13.71
C ALA A 17 -8.21 23.52 12.30
N SER A 18 -7.92 24.30 11.24
CA SER A 18 -7.96 23.80 9.86
C SER A 18 -6.87 22.77 9.55
N LEU A 19 -5.73 22.82 10.22
CA LEU A 19 -4.70 21.76 10.21
C LEU A 19 -5.19 20.47 10.89
N THR A 20 -6.01 20.57 11.95
CA THR A 20 -6.54 19.41 12.70
C THR A 20 -7.86 18.85 12.14
N THR A 21 -8.62 19.63 11.37
CA THR A 21 -9.81 19.16 10.64
C THR A 21 -9.47 18.73 9.21
N ARG A 22 -8.32 18.09 9.01
CA ARG A 22 -8.06 17.41 7.75
C ARG A 22 -8.91 16.15 7.75
N ALA A 23 -10.11 16.24 7.21
CA ALA A 23 -10.92 15.07 6.90
C ALA A 23 -10.07 14.18 5.98
N GLN A 24 -9.56 13.09 6.55
CA GLN A 24 -8.56 12.24 5.91
C GLN A 24 -9.18 11.58 4.69
N THR A 25 -8.44 11.60 3.58
CA THR A 25 -8.83 10.88 2.37
C THR A 25 -8.73 9.40 2.66
N LEU A 26 -9.82 8.65 2.48
CA LEU A 26 -9.75 7.20 2.62
C LEU A 26 -9.10 6.61 1.37
N CYS A 27 -7.88 6.10 1.50
CA CYS A 27 -7.20 5.38 0.43
C CYS A 27 -7.41 3.87 0.60
N VAL A 28 -7.81 3.19 -0.47
CA VAL A 28 -8.00 1.74 -0.53
C VAL A 28 -7.18 1.19 -1.68
N ILE A 29 -6.32 0.21 -1.41
CA ILE A 29 -5.55 -0.50 -2.44
C ILE A 29 -5.98 -1.96 -2.46
N ASP A 30 -6.46 -2.45 -3.60
CA ASP A 30 -6.90 -3.83 -3.80
C ASP A 30 -7.93 -4.31 -2.76
N GLY A 31 -8.81 -3.40 -2.34
CA GLY A 31 -9.84 -3.66 -1.32
C GLY A 31 -9.35 -3.52 0.13
N THR A 32 -8.07 -3.23 0.35
CA THR A 32 -7.51 -3.04 1.70
C THR A 32 -7.36 -1.55 2.01
N PRO A 33 -7.93 -1.04 3.12
CA PRO A 33 -7.74 0.35 3.51
C PRO A 33 -6.30 0.60 3.95
N LEU A 34 -5.71 1.68 3.44
CA LEU A 34 -4.37 2.11 3.81
C LEU A 34 -4.42 3.23 4.85
N PRO A 35 -3.57 3.18 5.89
CA PRO A 35 -3.39 4.31 6.78
C PRO A 35 -2.62 5.44 6.08
N ASP A 36 -2.93 6.69 6.44
CA ASP A 36 -2.24 7.89 5.94
C ASP A 36 -0.71 7.84 6.16
N SER A 37 -0.25 7.12 7.19
CA SER A 37 1.17 6.92 7.47
C SER A 37 1.90 6.14 6.38
N LEU A 38 1.19 5.32 5.60
CA LEU A 38 1.74 4.59 4.46
C LEU A 38 1.49 5.33 3.14
N LEU A 39 0.35 5.99 2.99
CA LEU A 39 0.02 6.73 1.77
C LEU A 39 -0.86 7.93 2.07
N HIS A 40 -0.23 9.09 2.24
CA HIS A 40 -0.92 10.37 2.29
C HIS A 40 -1.07 10.94 0.88
N VAL A 41 -2.29 11.16 0.39
CA VAL A 41 -2.59 11.68 -0.96
C VAL A 41 -3.84 12.56 -0.96
N THR A 42 -3.91 13.52 -1.89
CA THR A 42 -5.12 14.31 -2.15
C THR A 42 -5.84 13.86 -3.42
N ILE A 43 -7.12 14.21 -3.54
CA ILE A 43 -7.89 13.94 -4.76
C ILE A 43 -7.29 14.63 -5.99
N ASP A 44 -6.78 15.85 -5.84
CA ASP A 44 -6.15 16.60 -6.93
C ASP A 44 -4.87 15.92 -7.43
N GLU A 45 -4.05 15.41 -6.49
CA GLU A 45 -2.85 14.64 -6.84
C GLU A 45 -3.23 13.36 -7.61
N MET A 46 -4.31 12.69 -7.19
CA MET A 46 -4.75 11.45 -7.84
C MET A 46 -5.47 11.64 -9.16
N ARG A 47 -5.96 12.85 -9.45
CA ARG A 47 -6.52 13.22 -10.76
C ARG A 47 -5.46 13.70 -11.75
N SER A 48 -4.24 13.96 -11.28
CA SER A 48 -3.14 14.40 -12.15
C SER A 48 -2.55 13.26 -12.98
N ASP A 49 -1.90 13.59 -14.09
CA ASP A 49 -1.16 12.62 -14.92
C ASP A 49 -0.01 11.92 -14.16
N SER A 50 0.42 12.52 -13.04
CA SER A 50 1.51 12.01 -12.20
C SER A 50 1.02 11.09 -11.07
N ALA A 51 -0.28 10.78 -10.99
CA ALA A 51 -0.87 10.05 -9.88
C ALA A 51 -0.16 8.71 -9.60
N LYS A 52 0.12 7.91 -10.64
CA LYS A 52 0.82 6.62 -10.49
C LYS A 52 2.25 6.79 -9.96
N GLN A 53 2.95 7.82 -10.40
CA GLN A 53 4.30 8.16 -9.97
C GLN A 53 4.29 8.62 -8.51
N ILE A 54 3.32 9.45 -8.11
CA ILE A 54 3.16 9.92 -6.73
C ILE A 54 2.94 8.73 -5.80
N VAL A 55 1.98 7.85 -6.13
CA VAL A 55 1.68 6.65 -5.34
C VAL A 55 2.90 5.75 -5.24
N SER A 56 3.56 5.47 -6.36
CA SER A 56 4.77 4.64 -6.41
C SER A 56 5.90 5.21 -5.55
N HIS A 57 6.18 6.51 -5.68
CA HIS A 57 7.25 7.17 -4.93
C HIS A 57 6.97 7.20 -3.42
N ARG A 58 5.72 7.49 -3.03
CA ARG A 58 5.33 7.57 -1.61
C ARG A 58 5.30 6.21 -0.93
N LEU A 59 4.81 5.19 -1.61
CA LEU A 59 4.87 3.82 -1.11
C LEU A 59 6.32 3.34 -1.09
N GLY A 60 7.08 3.56 -2.16
CA GLY A 60 8.50 3.20 -2.22
C GLY A 60 8.75 1.70 -2.31
N PHE A 61 7.77 0.92 -2.77
CA PHE A 61 7.92 -0.54 -2.94
C PHE A 61 7.05 -1.13 -4.06
N ILE A 62 6.24 -0.32 -4.72
CA ILE A 62 5.58 -0.68 -5.99
C ILE A 62 6.06 0.26 -7.09
N PRO A 63 6.41 -0.25 -8.28
CA PRO A 63 6.69 0.59 -9.44
C PRO A 63 5.38 1.19 -10.01
N PRO A 64 5.40 2.32 -10.73
CA PRO A 64 4.18 2.95 -11.26
C PRO A 64 3.39 2.02 -12.21
N GLN A 65 4.08 1.11 -12.90
CA GLN A 65 3.49 0.15 -13.84
C GLN A 65 2.70 -0.95 -13.14
N ALA A 66 2.94 -1.19 -11.84
CA ALA A 66 2.14 -2.11 -11.05
C ALA A 66 0.77 -1.53 -10.69
N ILE A 67 0.58 -0.21 -10.83
CA ILE A 67 -0.68 0.48 -10.59
C ILE A 67 -1.51 0.40 -11.88
N GLU A 68 -2.57 -0.39 -11.85
CA GLU A 68 -3.48 -0.58 -12.97
C GLU A 68 -4.37 0.65 -13.16
N SER A 69 -5.11 1.01 -12.12
CA SER A 69 -6.05 2.13 -12.14
C SER A 69 -6.12 2.86 -10.79
N ILE A 70 -6.49 4.14 -10.86
CA ILE A 70 -6.79 4.99 -9.71
C ILE A 70 -8.14 5.61 -9.99
N GLN A 71 -9.09 5.42 -9.07
CA GLN A 71 -10.42 6.00 -9.11
C GLN A 71 -10.58 6.92 -7.92
N THR A 72 -11.16 8.09 -8.15
CA THR A 72 -11.40 9.09 -7.11
C THR A 72 -12.88 9.35 -6.99
N PHE A 73 -13.38 9.35 -5.76
CA PHE A 73 -14.76 9.70 -5.45
C PHE A 73 -14.75 10.76 -4.37
N SER A 74 -15.61 11.76 -4.52
CA SER A 74 -15.98 12.61 -3.40
C SER A 74 -16.97 11.90 -2.49
N ALA A 75 -17.02 12.29 -1.22
CA ALA A 75 -18.00 11.76 -0.25
C ALA A 75 -19.45 11.86 -0.76
N GLU A 76 -19.78 12.96 -1.44
CA GLU A 76 -21.13 13.21 -1.96
C GLU A 76 -21.52 12.28 -3.11
N GLU A 77 -20.58 11.98 -4.01
CA GLU A 77 -20.81 11.05 -5.12
C GLU A 77 -21.10 9.64 -4.59
N GLN A 78 -20.43 9.20 -3.52
CA GLN A 78 -20.70 7.89 -2.94
C GLN A 78 -22.00 7.82 -2.15
N ILE A 79 -22.33 8.86 -1.38
CA ILE A 79 -23.63 8.93 -0.67
C ILE A 79 -24.79 8.88 -1.69
N LYS A 80 -24.62 9.49 -2.86
CA LYS A 80 -25.62 9.44 -3.94
C LYS A 80 -25.69 8.08 -4.65
N GLN A 81 -24.56 7.40 -4.81
CA GLN A 81 -24.50 6.09 -5.49
C GLN A 81 -24.89 4.92 -4.59
N ALA A 82 -24.75 5.06 -3.27
CA ALA A 82 -24.97 3.98 -2.32
C ALA A 82 -26.22 4.24 -1.47
N GLU A 83 -27.36 3.73 -1.92
CA GLU A 83 -28.64 3.87 -1.21
C GLU A 83 -28.64 3.28 0.22
N ASN A 84 -27.63 2.47 0.59
CA ASN A 84 -27.59 1.72 1.86
C ASN A 84 -26.23 1.78 2.61
N ILE A 85 -25.32 2.72 2.29
CA ILE A 85 -24.04 2.82 3.02
C ILE A 85 -24.10 3.96 4.04
N THR A 86 -23.97 3.64 5.33
CA THR A 86 -23.80 4.62 6.40
C THR A 86 -22.36 4.59 6.91
N PHE A 87 -21.63 5.69 6.75
CA PHE A 87 -20.30 5.84 7.33
C PHE A 87 -20.42 6.32 8.79
N CYS A 88 -19.76 5.64 9.73
CA CYS A 88 -19.67 6.12 11.12
C CYS A 88 -19.02 7.51 11.20
N LYS A 89 -18.06 7.78 10.31
CA LYS A 89 -17.49 9.10 10.04
C LYS A 89 -17.22 9.19 8.54
N PRO A 90 -17.90 10.05 7.78
CA PRO A 90 -17.70 10.13 6.34
C PRO A 90 -16.29 10.67 6.04
N PRO A 91 -15.48 9.97 5.22
CA PRO A 91 -14.26 10.56 4.69
C PRO A 91 -14.63 11.70 3.74
N LYS A 92 -13.70 12.64 3.51
CA LYS A 92 -13.93 13.74 2.56
C LYS A 92 -13.87 13.27 1.11
N ASP A 93 -12.85 12.46 0.83
CA ASP A 93 -12.56 11.90 -0.46
C ASP A 93 -12.23 10.41 -0.28
N ILE A 94 -12.52 9.60 -1.28
CA ILE A 94 -12.20 8.17 -1.32
C ILE A 94 -11.40 7.90 -2.59
N ILE A 95 -10.23 7.30 -2.43
CA ILE A 95 -9.35 6.92 -3.53
C ILE A 95 -9.26 5.41 -3.55
N ILE A 96 -9.63 4.80 -4.67
CA ILE A 96 -9.51 3.36 -4.89
C ILE A 96 -8.40 3.13 -5.91
N ILE A 97 -7.37 2.40 -5.52
CA ILE A 97 -6.25 2.02 -6.36
C ILE A 97 -6.33 0.52 -6.59
N ARG A 98 -6.18 0.10 -7.85
CA ARG A 98 -6.02 -1.31 -8.21
C ARG A 98 -4.62 -1.56 -8.70
N THR A 99 -3.99 -2.61 -8.20
CA THR A 99 -2.70 -3.09 -8.69
C THR A 99 -2.87 -4.34 -9.54
N ASN A 100 -1.88 -4.59 -10.39
CA ASN A 100 -1.83 -5.79 -11.24
C ASN A 100 -0.81 -6.81 -10.70
N SER A 101 -0.55 -7.86 -11.47
CA SER A 101 0.35 -8.95 -11.09
C SER A 101 1.79 -8.52 -10.78
N PHE A 102 2.25 -7.34 -11.22
CA PHE A 102 3.57 -6.82 -10.88
C PHE A 102 3.70 -6.42 -9.39
N ALA A 103 2.58 -6.30 -8.66
CA ALA A 103 2.60 -6.12 -7.21
C ALA A 103 2.68 -7.45 -6.42
N GLU A 104 2.43 -8.60 -7.07
CA GLU A 104 2.49 -9.92 -6.43
C GLU A 104 3.95 -10.31 -6.10
N LEU A 105 4.15 -10.85 -4.89
CA LEU A 105 5.46 -11.32 -4.44
C LEU A 105 5.84 -12.65 -5.08
N GLN A 106 7.01 -12.69 -5.70
CA GLN A 106 7.68 -13.91 -6.10
C GLN A 106 8.46 -14.53 -4.93
N TRP A 107 8.59 -15.85 -4.92
CA TRP A 107 9.24 -16.59 -3.85
C TRP A 107 10.42 -17.37 -4.39
N VAL A 108 11.61 -17.07 -3.87
CA VAL A 108 12.85 -17.78 -4.17
C VAL A 108 13.35 -18.44 -2.90
N ILE A 109 13.32 -19.78 -2.86
CA ILE A 109 13.78 -20.57 -1.71
C ILE A 109 15.07 -21.29 -2.10
N ASN A 110 16.18 -21.00 -1.42
CA ASN A 110 17.50 -21.53 -1.73
C ASN A 110 17.87 -21.40 -3.22
N GLY A 111 17.58 -20.24 -3.81
CA GLY A 111 17.87 -19.95 -5.22
C GLY A 111 16.88 -20.53 -6.23
N LYS A 112 15.84 -21.24 -5.80
CA LYS A 112 14.81 -21.80 -6.71
C LYS A 112 13.47 -21.09 -6.54
N LEU A 113 12.84 -20.74 -7.66
CA LEU A 113 11.46 -20.23 -7.66
C LEU A 113 10.50 -21.28 -7.11
N LYS A 114 9.61 -20.86 -6.23
CA LYS A 114 8.56 -21.69 -5.63
C LYS A 114 7.24 -20.93 -5.63
N LYS A 115 6.13 -21.68 -5.67
CA LYS A 115 4.80 -21.11 -5.49
C LYS A 115 4.48 -21.00 -4.00
N SER A 116 3.98 -19.85 -3.59
CA SER A 116 3.41 -19.65 -2.25
C SER A 116 2.12 -20.44 -2.07
N ARG A 117 1.71 -20.63 -0.82
CA ARG A 117 0.39 -21.23 -0.51
C ARG A 117 -0.76 -20.25 -0.75
N LYS A 118 -0.48 -18.97 -0.52
CA LYS A 118 -1.41 -17.86 -0.66
C LYS A 118 -0.76 -16.78 -1.51
N LYS A 119 -1.52 -16.15 -2.40
CA LYS A 119 -1.07 -14.95 -3.10
C LYS A 119 -0.82 -13.85 -2.07
N LEU A 120 0.30 -13.16 -2.22
CA LEU A 120 0.68 -12.07 -1.33
C LEU A 120 1.26 -10.96 -2.17
N THR A 121 0.80 -9.74 -1.97
CA THR A 121 1.35 -8.54 -2.60
C THR A 121 2.37 -7.87 -1.69
N ILE A 122 3.19 -7.00 -2.26
CA ILE A 122 4.10 -6.18 -1.47
C ILE A 122 3.35 -5.20 -0.52
N ILE A 123 2.10 -4.85 -0.85
CA ILE A 123 1.22 -4.01 -0.01
C ILE A 123 0.79 -4.80 1.23
N ASP A 124 0.35 -6.05 1.06
CA ASP A 124 -0.01 -6.94 2.16
C ASP A 124 1.14 -7.10 3.16
N TYR A 125 2.36 -7.28 2.64
CA TYR A 125 3.57 -7.36 3.45
C TYR A 125 3.82 -6.07 4.24
N LYS A 126 3.64 -4.90 3.62
CA LYS A 126 3.90 -3.60 4.27
C LYS A 126 2.87 -3.29 5.36
N LEU A 127 1.63 -3.71 5.17
CA LEU A 127 0.58 -3.58 6.18
C LEU A 127 0.77 -4.55 7.33
N SER A 128 1.12 -5.81 7.03
CA SER A 128 1.33 -6.84 8.05
C SER A 128 2.47 -7.78 7.65
N PRO A 129 3.72 -7.50 8.04
CA PRO A 129 4.87 -8.34 7.68
C PRO A 129 4.76 -9.81 8.07
N GLN A 130 3.93 -10.10 9.08
CA GLN A 130 3.70 -11.45 9.61
C GLN A 130 3.02 -12.39 8.61
N CYS A 131 2.28 -11.83 7.63
CA CYS A 131 1.58 -12.61 6.61
C CYS A 131 2.52 -13.46 5.72
N ILE A 132 3.83 -13.15 5.69
CA ILE A 132 4.84 -13.98 5.01
C ILE A 132 4.82 -15.41 5.55
N MET A 133 4.69 -15.59 6.86
CA MET A 133 4.74 -16.92 7.47
C MET A 133 3.56 -17.79 7.02
N GLU A 134 2.38 -17.18 6.87
CA GLU A 134 1.17 -17.86 6.39
C GLU A 134 1.28 -18.22 4.90
N ALA A 135 1.93 -17.38 4.11
CA ALA A 135 2.08 -17.55 2.68
C ALA A 135 3.26 -18.46 2.27
N LEU A 136 4.10 -18.90 3.22
CA LEU A 136 5.29 -19.72 2.95
C LEU A 136 4.99 -20.87 1.97
N PRO A 137 5.87 -21.14 0.99
CA PRO A 137 5.72 -22.27 0.10
C PRO A 137 5.49 -23.61 0.84
N ARG A 138 4.81 -24.55 0.17
CA ARG A 138 4.57 -25.87 0.73
C ARG A 138 5.88 -26.53 1.16
N ARG A 139 5.84 -27.25 2.28
CA ARG A 139 6.98 -27.99 2.87
C ARG A 139 8.13 -27.15 3.44
N ILE A 140 8.03 -25.82 3.43
CA ILE A 140 8.95 -24.95 4.18
C ILE A 140 8.38 -24.73 5.58
N LYS A 141 9.16 -25.08 6.60
CA LYS A 141 8.82 -24.80 8.00
C LYS A 141 9.51 -23.50 8.44
N PRO A 142 8.83 -22.64 9.23
CA PRO A 142 9.46 -21.44 9.77
C PRO A 142 10.75 -21.72 10.55
N THR A 143 10.81 -22.83 11.28
CA THR A 143 11.98 -23.28 12.07
C THR A 143 13.25 -23.54 11.24
N ASP A 144 13.07 -23.77 9.95
CA ASP A 144 14.15 -24.12 9.03
C ASP A 144 14.71 -22.87 8.33
N ILE A 145 14.08 -21.72 8.48
CA ILE A 145 14.50 -20.45 7.88
C ILE A 145 15.75 -19.94 8.60
N VAL A 146 16.80 -19.67 7.82
CA VAL A 146 18.04 -19.04 8.29
C VAL A 146 17.99 -17.54 8.05
N SER A 147 17.48 -17.12 6.89
CA SER A 147 17.34 -15.71 6.55
C SER A 147 16.20 -15.51 5.56
N ALA A 148 15.51 -14.39 5.66
CA ALA A 148 14.52 -13.94 4.68
C ALA A 148 14.80 -12.48 4.32
N ASN A 149 14.98 -12.21 3.03
CA ASN A 149 15.22 -10.88 2.49
C ASN A 149 14.16 -10.55 1.45
N ILE A 150 13.81 -9.28 1.31
CA ILE A 150 12.88 -8.81 0.30
C ILE A 150 13.61 -7.89 -0.66
N LEU A 151 13.51 -8.21 -1.95
CA LEU A 151 14.06 -7.42 -3.03
C LEU A 151 12.91 -6.68 -3.71
N THR A 152 12.95 -5.35 -3.64
CA THR A 152 12.03 -4.45 -4.33
C THR A 152 12.78 -3.66 -5.39
N TYR A 153 12.16 -3.41 -6.54
CA TYR A 153 12.81 -2.81 -7.70
C TYR A 153 12.20 -1.44 -8.02
N THR A 154 12.24 -0.52 -7.07
CA THR A 154 11.62 0.80 -7.19
C THR A 154 12.20 1.67 -8.31
N ASN A 155 13.49 1.50 -8.60
CA ASN A 155 14.23 2.32 -9.57
C ASN A 155 14.60 1.56 -10.85
N ASP A 156 14.15 0.32 -11.02
CA ASP A 156 14.41 -0.47 -12.23
C ASP A 156 13.16 -0.40 -13.13
N PRO A 157 13.23 0.25 -14.30
CA PRO A 157 12.07 0.48 -15.16
C PRO A 157 11.60 -0.81 -15.88
N ARG A 158 12.29 -1.93 -15.71
CA ARG A 158 11.95 -3.19 -16.36
C ARG A 158 10.63 -3.73 -15.84
N LYS A 159 9.68 -3.92 -16.77
CA LYS A 159 8.33 -4.41 -16.48
C LYS A 159 8.34 -5.78 -15.80
N GLU A 160 9.29 -6.66 -16.12
CA GLU A 160 9.35 -8.05 -15.65
C GLU A 160 9.79 -8.23 -14.18
N LYS A 161 10.11 -7.14 -13.48
CA LYS A 161 10.67 -7.21 -12.13
C LYS A 161 9.59 -7.21 -11.06
N HIS A 162 9.25 -8.40 -10.60
CA HIS A 162 8.36 -8.58 -9.45
C HIS A 162 9.13 -8.39 -8.14
N PRO A 163 8.49 -7.80 -7.12
CA PRO A 163 9.04 -7.82 -5.77
C PRO A 163 9.21 -9.28 -5.33
N THR A 164 10.35 -9.62 -4.74
CA THR A 164 10.77 -11.01 -4.54
C THR A 164 11.19 -11.25 -3.09
N ILE A 165 10.61 -12.24 -2.43
CA ILE A 165 11.07 -12.77 -1.14
C ILE A 165 12.11 -13.86 -1.42
N VAL A 166 13.32 -13.65 -0.93
CA VAL A 166 14.42 -14.62 -0.98
C VAL A 166 14.62 -15.22 0.40
N ILE A 167 14.34 -16.52 0.53
CA ILE A 167 14.50 -17.27 1.77
C ILE A 167 15.65 -18.27 1.62
N LYS A 168 16.54 -18.29 2.60
CA LYS A 168 17.53 -19.36 2.79
C LYS A 168 17.09 -20.24 3.95
N THR A 169 17.11 -21.54 3.76
CA THR A 169 16.78 -22.53 4.81
C THR A 169 18.00 -23.39 5.14
N LYS A 170 18.01 -24.00 6.34
CA LYS A 170 19.10 -24.85 6.84
C LYS A 170 19.37 -26.06 5.95
N HIS A 171 18.33 -26.57 5.30
CA HIS A 171 18.42 -27.71 4.40
C HIS A 171 18.25 -27.25 2.95
N LYS A 172 19.07 -27.78 2.03
CA LYS A 172 18.78 -27.68 0.60
C LYS A 172 17.36 -28.23 0.39
N PRO A 173 16.51 -27.60 -0.44
CA PRO A 173 15.24 -28.22 -0.78
C PRO A 173 15.61 -29.56 -1.41
N ILE A 174 15.12 -30.66 -0.82
CA ILE A 174 15.19 -31.97 -1.47
C ILE A 174 14.67 -31.73 -2.89
N SER A 175 15.55 -31.93 -3.88
CA SER A 175 15.14 -32.00 -5.27
C SER A 175 14.15 -33.14 -5.36
N ALA A 176 12.86 -32.83 -5.21
CA ALA A 176 11.84 -33.69 -5.78
C ALA A 176 12.07 -33.57 -7.29
N ASN A 177 12.53 -34.68 -7.86
CA ASN A 177 12.70 -34.92 -9.29
C ASN A 177 11.43 -34.51 -10.06
N GLU A 178 11.68 -34.02 -11.28
CA GLU A 178 10.77 -33.89 -12.44
C GLU A 178 9.42 -33.19 -12.26
#